data_AF-A0A356KBK4-F1
#
_entry.id   AF-A0A356KBK4-F1
#
_cell.length_a   1.000
_cell.length_b   1.000
_cell.length_c   1.000
_cell.angle_alpha   90.00
_cell.angle_beta   90.00
_cell.angle_gamma   90.00
#
_symmetry.space_group_name_H-M   'P 1'
#
loop_
_entity.id
_entity.type
_entity.pdbx_description
1 polymer ?
#
loop_
_entity_poly.entity_id
_entity_poly.type
_entity_poly.pdbx_seq_one_letter_code
_entity_poly.pdbx_strand_id
1 'polypeptide(L)' 'MEIHGDCDDRFSSVKEAFERNFTEHGDIGASFAATIDGEFVIDMWAG' A
#
# COMPACT_ATOMS: atom_id res chain seq x y z
N MET A 1 -1.75 -11.10 2.05
CA MET A 1 -3.04 -11.64 1.63
C MET A 1 -4.13 -10.96 2.44
N GLU A 2 -4.92 -10.13 1.75
CA GLU A 2 -5.67 -8.97 2.28
C GLU A 2 -4.76 -7.76 2.61
N ILE A 3 -5.13 -6.60 2.07
CA ILE A 3 -4.45 -5.32 2.33
C ILE A 3 -5.23 -4.59 3.40
N HIS A 4 -4.52 -4.15 4.43
CA HIS A 4 -5.05 -3.39 5.55
C HIS A 4 -4.49 -1.97 5.55
N GLY A 5 -5.19 -1.08 6.26
CA GLY A 5 -4.84 0.34 6.38
C GLY A 5 -5.56 1.21 5.36
N ASP A 6 -5.07 2.44 5.21
CA ASP A 6 -5.71 3.50 4.44
C ASP A 6 -4.82 3.97 3.29
N CYS A 7 -5.46 4.25 2.16
CA CYS A 7 -4.83 4.87 1.00
C CYS A 7 -5.84 5.85 0.42
N ASP A 8 -5.49 7.13 0.40
CA ASP A 8 -6.29 8.17 -0.23
C ASP A 8 -6.54 7.82 -1.72
N ASP A 9 -7.78 8.00 -2.18
CA ASP A 9 -8.23 7.60 -3.53
C ASP A 9 -7.39 8.24 -4.64
N ARG A 10 -6.80 9.43 -4.40
CA ARG A 10 -5.87 10.07 -5.35
C ARG A 10 -4.62 9.24 -5.62
N PHE A 11 -4.29 8.29 -4.76
CA PHE A 11 -3.14 7.38 -4.85
C PHE A 11 -3.53 5.92 -5.08
N SER A 12 -4.74 5.65 -5.57
CA SER A 12 -5.22 4.29 -5.88
C SER A 12 -4.23 3.45 -6.70
N SER A 13 -3.51 4.05 -7.66
CA SER A 13 -2.46 3.38 -8.43
C SER A 13 -1.29 2.82 -7.58
N VAL A 14 -1.01 3.41 -6.41
CA VAL A 14 -0.01 2.89 -5.46
C VAL A 14 -0.53 1.61 -4.80
N LYS A 15 -1.82 1.57 -4.43
CA LYS A 15 -2.45 0.37 -3.89
C LYS A 15 -2.43 -0.77 -4.92
N GLU A 16 -2.73 -0.49 -6.19
CA GLU A 16 -2.64 -1.48 -7.27
C GLU A 16 -1.20 -1.99 -7.46
N ALA A 17 -0.20 -1.11 -7.38
CA ALA A 17 1.20 -1.52 -7.45
C ALA A 17 1.62 -2.37 -6.26
N PHE A 18 1.15 -2.00 -5.06
CA PHE A 18 1.37 -2.77 -3.85
C PHE A 18 0.75 -4.16 -3.96
N GLU A 19 -0.46 -4.30 -4.51
CA GLU A 19 -1.09 -5.60 -4.82
C GLU A 19 -0.25 -6.45 -5.76
N ARG A 20 0.28 -5.85 -6.84
CA ARG A 20 1.14 -6.56 -7.81
C ARG A 20 2.42 -7.12 -7.19
N ASN A 21 2.97 -6.49 -6.15
CA ASN A 21 4.13 -7.04 -5.45
C ASN A 21 3.85 -8.45 -4.89
N PHE A 22 2.65 -8.67 -4.37
CA PHE A 22 2.25 -9.99 -3.84
C PHE A 22 1.87 -10.97 -4.96
N THR A 23 1.11 -10.51 -5.96
CA THR A 23 0.56 -11.41 -6.99
C THR A 23 1.56 -11.76 -8.08
N GLU A 24 2.47 -10.85 -8.43
CA GLU A 24 3.40 -11.00 -9.55
C GLU A 24 4.86 -11.12 -9.10
N HIS A 25 5.23 -10.56 -7.94
CA HIS A 25 6.62 -10.52 -7.47
C HIS A 25 6.91 -11.46 -6.30
N GLY A 26 5.88 -12.09 -5.73
CA GLY A 26 6.03 -13.14 -4.72
C GLY A 26 6.35 -12.62 -3.32
N ASP A 27 6.01 -11.36 -3.03
CA ASP A 27 6.14 -10.82 -1.68
C ASP A 27 5.29 -11.62 -0.68
N ILE A 28 5.89 -11.96 0.45
CA ILE A 28 5.22 -12.67 1.56
C ILE A 28 4.60 -11.68 2.54
N GLY A 29 5.20 -10.49 2.67
CA GLY A 29 4.74 -9.44 3.58
C GLY A 29 5.41 -8.12 3.29
N ALA A 30 4.65 -7.03 3.30
CA ALA A 30 5.16 -5.68 3.13
C ALA A 30 4.30 -4.64 3.87
N SER A 31 4.88 -3.47 4.12
CA SER A 31 4.15 -2.28 4.54
C SER A 31 4.69 -1.05 3.80
N PHE A 32 3.83 -0.06 3.61
CA PHE A 32 4.18 1.18 2.94
C PHE A 32 3.38 2.34 3.54
N ALA A 33 4.08 3.42 3.85
CA ALA A 33 3.46 4.65 4.34
C ALA A 33 4.07 5.87 3.65
N ALA A 34 3.24 6.86 3.38
CA ALA A 34 3.63 8.12 2.77
C ALA A 34 2.88 9.28 3.41
N THR A 35 3.57 10.41 3.56
CA THR A 35 3.02 11.64 4.13
C THR A 35 3.16 12.81 3.17
N ILE A 36 2.22 13.76 3.26
CA ILE A 36 2.31 15.08 2.62
C ILE A 36 2.09 16.11 3.72
N ASP A 37 3.03 17.05 3.85
CA ASP A 37 3.02 18.09 4.90
C ASP A 37 2.87 17.53 6.33
N GLY A 38 3.38 16.31 6.56
CA GLY A 38 3.34 15.63 7.86
C GLY A 38 2.10 14.78 8.13
N GLU A 39 1.09 14.84 7.25
CA GLU A 39 -0.14 14.04 7.37
C GLU A 39 -0.04 12.76 6.53
N PHE A 40 -0.48 11.63 7.09
CA PHE A 40 -0.52 10.36 6.34
C PHE A 40 -1.55 10.45 5.22
N VAL A 41 -1.08 10.17 4.01
CA VAL A 41 -1.93 10.03 2.83
C VAL A 41 -2.05 8.57 2.41
N ILE A 42 -1.09 7.75 2.87
CA ILE A 42 -1.06 6.30 2.73
C ILE A 42 -0.43 5.73 4.00
N ASP A 43 -1.06 4.72 4.58
CA ASP A 43 -0.51 3.85 5.61
C ASP A 43 -1.15 2.46 5.45
N MET A 44 -0.45 1.54 4.81
CA MET A 44 -0.98 0.21 4.49
C MET A 44 0.04 -0.92 4.69
N TRP A 45 -0.47 -2.12 4.94
CA TRP A 45 0.33 -3.33 5.09
C TRP A 45 -0.43 -4.58 4.64
N ALA A 46 0.30 -5.63 4.30
CA ALA A 46 -0.24 -6.92 3.93
C ALA A 46 0.78 -8.05 4.11
N GLY A 47 0.27 -9.28 4.22
CA GLY A 47 0.98 -10.57 4.20
C GLY A 47 -0.04 -11.69 4.17
#